data_AF-A0AAD3GYY6-F1
#
_entry.id   AF-A0AAD3GYY6-F1
#
_cell.length_a   1.000
_cell.length_b   1.000
_cell.length_c   1.000
_cell.angle_alpha   90.00
_cell.angle_beta   90.00
_cell.angle_gamma   90.00
#
_symmetry.space_group_name_H-M   'P 1'
#
loop_
_entity.id
_entity.type
_entity.pdbx_description
1 polymer ?
#
loop_
_entity_poly.entity_id
_entity_poly.type
_entity_poly.pdbx_seq_one_letter_code
_entity_poly.pdbx_strand_id
1 'polypeptide(L)'
;MSRLVHEQGRNLMLFAAVFFLLECVRWYSVSVEGNVTVANKNQSELEASPFNCSGQEETNEGTVLFNQDVRIIHTVGIPRTGSTFQRTLLGLIANLRGSDQARNISLLKHHPPLKLSLGPSKMLFTTVNSSNTDLKQEGFSWSGGMVAYTQRYAEFTSCPLCEISRYQVIFNLTRDEEFQLRQYMRYWSILRQCCGSQMSKFMRAQIVGCSFALDFNVEGRIDYHMCGAMNLSAVEDSLTRTVLYSRFPKSHLTDNAAEARLKWAQKGDCKKSHDNVRAGLGFNLQKFDKHAFCNKLQRNVQVDFGHLH
;
A
#
# COMPACT_ATOMS: atom_id res chain seq x y z
N MET A 1 18.54 -45.47 -6.50
CA MET A 1 17.33 -44.66 -6.23
C MET A 1 17.61 -43.28 -5.61
N SER A 2 18.83 -42.93 -5.18
CA SER A 2 19.11 -41.63 -4.53
C SER A 2 19.72 -40.53 -5.42
N ARG A 3 19.74 -40.71 -6.75
CA ARG A 3 20.20 -39.67 -7.71
C ARG A 3 19.09 -39.04 -8.54
N LEU A 4 17.85 -39.54 -8.47
CA LEU A 4 16.70 -39.03 -9.22
C LEU A 4 15.91 -37.93 -8.48
N VAL A 5 16.20 -37.69 -7.20
CA VAL A 5 15.49 -36.68 -6.38
C VAL A 5 16.15 -35.29 -6.47
N HIS A 6 17.39 -35.21 -6.97
CA HIS A 6 18.12 -33.93 -6.99
C HIS A 6 17.87 -33.07 -8.25
N GLU A 7 17.31 -33.64 -9.32
CA GLU A 7 16.99 -32.91 -10.57
C GLU A 7 15.56 -32.33 -10.59
N GLN A 8 14.61 -32.87 -9.83
CA GLN A 8 13.26 -32.30 -9.76
C GLN A 8 13.19 -30.99 -8.94
N GLY A 9 14.14 -30.74 -8.03
CA GLY A 9 14.20 -29.50 -7.24
C GLY A 9 14.71 -28.27 -8.03
N ARG A 10 15.47 -28.47 -9.12
CA ARG A 10 15.99 -27.36 -9.93
C ARG A 10 14.98 -26.83 -10.95
N ASN A 11 14.10 -27.70 -11.45
CA ASN A 11 13.04 -27.27 -12.37
C ASN A 11 11.92 -26.49 -11.64
N LEU A 12 11.64 -26.78 -10.36
CA LEU A 12 10.60 -26.06 -9.61
C LEU A 12 10.97 -24.60 -9.29
N MET A 13 12.25 -24.27 -9.11
CA MET A 13 12.71 -22.88 -8.98
C MET A 13 12.73 -22.13 -10.30
N LEU A 14 12.99 -22.80 -11.43
CA LEU A 14 12.90 -22.18 -12.75
C LEU A 14 11.45 -21.85 -13.12
N PHE A 15 10.49 -22.69 -12.76
CA PHE A 15 9.06 -22.41 -12.98
C PHE A 15 8.54 -21.26 -12.10
N ALA A 16 9.01 -21.11 -10.86
CA ALA A 16 8.67 -19.96 -10.02
C ALA A 16 9.26 -18.65 -10.58
N ALA A 17 10.50 -18.66 -11.09
CA ALA A 17 11.11 -17.48 -11.71
C ALA A 17 10.44 -17.07 -13.04
N VAL A 18 9.99 -18.04 -13.85
CA VAL A 18 9.26 -17.79 -15.10
C VAL A 18 7.82 -17.31 -14.85
N PHE A 19 7.16 -17.77 -13.79
CA PHE A 19 5.86 -17.23 -13.36
C PHE A 19 5.99 -15.79 -12.82
N PHE A 20 7.08 -15.47 -12.12
CA PHE A 20 7.37 -14.12 -11.62
C PHE A 20 7.71 -13.12 -12.74
N LEU A 21 8.30 -13.57 -13.86
CA LEU A 21 8.51 -12.73 -15.04
C LEU A 21 7.23 -12.54 -15.86
N LEU A 22 6.33 -13.52 -15.89
CA LEU A 22 5.04 -13.43 -16.58
C LEU A 22 4.00 -12.56 -15.85
N GLU A 23 4.06 -12.43 -14.52
CA GLU A 23 3.19 -11.49 -13.78
C GLU A 23 3.59 -10.01 -13.93
N CYS A 24 4.83 -9.71 -14.34
CA CYS A 24 5.18 -8.36 -14.81
C CYS A 24 4.66 -8.07 -16.22
N VAL A 25 4.56 -9.10 -17.07
CA VAL A 25 4.05 -8.96 -18.45
C VAL A 25 2.52 -8.90 -18.51
N ARG A 26 1.80 -9.48 -17.54
CA ARG A 26 0.32 -9.43 -17.50
C ARG A 26 -0.27 -8.07 -17.08
N TRP A 27 0.58 -7.12 -16.68
CA TRP A 27 0.25 -5.69 -16.54
C TRP A 27 0.41 -4.91 -17.87
N TYR A 28 0.90 -5.55 -18.93
CA TYR A 28 1.04 -5.02 -20.28
C TYR A 28 0.06 -5.74 -21.22
N SER A 29 -1.17 -5.25 -21.33
CA SER A 29 -2.02 -5.35 -22.54
C SER A 29 -3.42 -4.82 -22.23
N VAL A 30 -3.70 -3.59 -22.72
CA VAL A 30 -4.97 -2.90 -23.08
C VAL A 30 -4.63 -1.41 -22.94
N SER A 31 -4.61 -0.52 -23.94
CA SER A 31 -5.16 -0.50 -25.29
C SER A 31 -4.36 0.52 -26.13
N VAL A 32 -3.91 0.14 -27.32
CA VAL A 32 -3.84 1.04 -28.48
C VAL A 32 -4.38 0.23 -29.65
N GLU A 33 -5.63 0.47 -30.02
CA GLU A 33 -6.19 -0.02 -31.28
C GLU A 33 -5.56 0.80 -32.41
N GLY A 34 -4.74 0.13 -33.22
CA GLY A 34 -4.19 0.66 -34.46
C GLY A 34 -3.87 -0.50 -35.38
N ASN A 35 -4.66 -0.66 -36.44
CA ASN A 35 -4.45 -1.64 -37.50
C ASN A 35 -3.04 -1.51 -38.09
N VAL A 36 -2.17 -2.49 -37.84
CA VAL A 36 -0.96 -2.68 -38.63
C VAL A 36 -0.77 -4.18 -38.91
N THR A 37 -0.57 -4.46 -40.18
CA THR A 37 -0.35 -5.75 -40.83
C THR A 37 0.87 -6.49 -40.27
N VAL A 38 0.69 -7.79 -40.07
CA VAL A 38 1.72 -8.72 -39.55
C VAL A 38 2.77 -8.99 -40.64
N ALA A 39 4.01 -8.58 -40.37
CA ALA A 39 5.19 -9.10 -41.05
C ALA A 39 6.12 -9.77 -40.02
N ASN A 40 6.34 -11.07 -40.22
CA ASN A 40 7.24 -11.92 -39.44
C ASN A 40 8.67 -11.37 -39.39
N LYS A 41 9.22 -11.19 -38.19
CA LYS A 41 10.68 -11.17 -37.97
C LYS A 41 11.06 -11.64 -36.56
N ASN A 42 12.27 -12.18 -36.51
CA ASN A 42 12.77 -13.17 -35.56
C ASN A 42 12.92 -12.69 -34.12
N GLN A 43 12.82 -13.67 -33.22
CA GLN A 43 12.84 -13.58 -31.77
C GLN A 43 14.28 -13.82 -31.26
N SER A 44 15.05 -12.74 -31.09
CA SER A 44 16.29 -12.74 -30.32
C SER A 44 16.63 -11.28 -29.96
N GLU A 45 16.98 -11.02 -28.70
CA GLU A 45 17.19 -9.71 -28.05
C GLU A 45 15.98 -9.17 -27.27
N LEU A 46 15.85 -9.66 -26.03
CA LEU A 46 15.05 -9.04 -24.96
C LEU A 46 16.04 -8.68 -23.83
N GLU A 47 16.78 -7.60 -24.05
CA GLU A 47 17.51 -6.94 -22.97
C GLU A 47 16.54 -6.11 -22.12
N ALA A 48 16.71 -6.18 -20.81
CA ALA A 48 15.86 -5.52 -19.82
C ALA A 48 15.94 -4.00 -19.94
N SER A 49 14.90 -3.39 -20.51
CA SER A 49 14.71 -1.95 -20.50
C SER A 49 14.28 -1.48 -19.09
N PRO A 50 14.89 -0.45 -18.51
CA PRO A 50 14.50 0.08 -17.20
C PRO A 50 13.12 0.74 -17.30
N PHE A 51 12.24 0.40 -16.34
CA PHE A 51 10.93 1.00 -16.15
C PHE A 51 11.04 2.54 -16.10
N ASN A 52 10.54 3.21 -17.13
CA ASN A 52 10.47 4.66 -17.18
C ASN A 52 9.15 5.14 -16.56
N CYS A 53 9.14 5.36 -15.24
CA CYS A 53 8.04 6.02 -14.51
C CYS A 53 8.12 7.55 -14.63
N SER A 54 8.42 8.08 -15.81
CA SER A 54 8.43 9.52 -16.07
C SER A 54 6.99 10.02 -16.20
N GLY A 55 6.32 10.23 -15.06
CA GLY A 55 5.09 11.01 -15.01
C GLY A 55 5.39 12.44 -15.43
N GLN A 56 4.53 13.00 -16.30
CA GLN A 56 4.64 14.37 -16.81
C GLN A 56 4.88 15.38 -15.68
N GLU A 57 5.88 16.24 -15.86
CA GLU A 57 6.18 17.36 -14.99
C GLU A 57 5.11 18.44 -15.18
N GLU A 58 4.09 18.43 -14.32
CA GLU A 58 3.32 19.65 -14.07
C GLU A 58 4.19 20.64 -13.27
N THR A 59 4.12 21.88 -13.72
CA THR A 59 5.04 22.99 -13.46
C THR A 59 5.14 23.42 -11.99
N ASN A 60 6.36 23.34 -11.45
CA ASN A 60 7.02 24.29 -10.53
C ASN A 60 6.13 25.17 -9.62
N GLU A 61 5.47 24.55 -8.64
CA GLU A 61 5.48 25.14 -7.29
C GLU A 61 6.72 24.59 -6.59
N GLY A 62 7.56 25.48 -6.03
CA GLY A 62 8.88 25.13 -5.49
C GLY A 62 8.82 23.90 -4.59
N THR A 63 9.46 22.81 -5.02
CA THR A 63 9.50 21.58 -4.23
C THR A 63 10.19 21.88 -2.90
N VAL A 64 9.46 21.70 -1.79
CA VAL A 64 10.03 21.86 -0.46
C VAL A 64 10.97 20.70 -0.21
N LEU A 65 12.28 20.96 -0.30
CA LEU A 65 13.29 19.97 0.03
C LEU A 65 13.40 19.80 1.54
N PHE A 66 13.56 18.55 1.98
CA PHE A 66 13.87 18.22 3.35
C PHE A 66 15.21 18.84 3.73
N ASN A 67 15.21 19.65 4.78
CA ASN A 67 16.43 20.21 5.34
C ASN A 67 16.76 19.59 6.70
N GLN A 68 17.96 19.86 7.17
CA GLN A 68 18.48 19.36 8.45
C GLN A 68 17.75 19.92 9.68
N ASP A 69 16.97 20.98 9.54
CA ASP A 69 16.27 21.64 10.64
C ASP A 69 14.88 21.07 10.88
N VAL A 70 14.38 20.22 9.97
CA VAL A 70 13.11 19.52 10.15
C VAL A 70 13.19 18.62 11.38
N ARG A 71 12.21 18.79 12.27
CA ARG A 71 12.03 17.99 13.49
C ARG A 71 10.65 17.36 13.59
N ILE A 72 9.67 17.94 12.90
CA ILE A 72 8.27 17.48 12.96
C ILE A 72 7.72 17.34 11.54
N ILE A 73 7.17 16.17 11.24
CA ILE A 73 6.41 15.91 10.02
C ILE A 73 4.94 15.79 10.41
N HIS A 74 4.11 16.65 9.85
CA HIS A 74 2.66 16.60 9.98
C HIS A 74 2.05 15.87 8.78
N THR A 75 1.11 14.97 9.03
CA THR A 75 0.31 14.33 7.99
C THR A 75 -1.16 14.62 8.22
N VAL A 76 -1.86 15.12 7.21
CA VAL A 76 -3.30 15.40 7.28
C VAL A 76 -3.97 14.80 6.08
N GLY A 77 -5.04 14.02 6.27
CA GLY A 77 -5.64 13.31 5.16
C GLY A 77 -7.13 13.17 5.28
N ILE A 78 -7.81 13.38 4.15
CA ILE A 78 -9.22 13.02 3.99
C ILE A 78 -9.37 11.50 4.20
N PRO A 79 -10.41 11.01 4.87
CA PRO A 79 -10.65 9.58 4.99
C PRO A 79 -10.60 8.87 3.62
N ARG A 80 -10.05 7.65 3.59
CA ARG A 80 -9.94 6.79 2.40
C ARG A 80 -8.98 7.25 1.28
N THR A 81 -8.25 8.36 1.42
CA THR A 81 -7.33 8.85 0.37
C THR A 81 -5.89 8.29 0.43
N GLY A 82 -5.68 7.17 1.13
CA GLY A 82 -4.34 6.59 1.31
C GLY A 82 -3.52 7.21 2.45
N SER A 83 -4.11 8.04 3.32
CA SER A 83 -3.42 8.69 4.46
C SER A 83 -2.62 7.76 5.38
N THR A 84 -3.03 6.50 5.52
CA THR A 84 -2.28 5.50 6.31
C THR A 84 -1.04 5.01 5.58
N PHE A 85 -1.09 4.92 4.24
CA PHE A 85 0.08 4.61 3.42
C PHE A 85 1.10 5.73 3.53
N GLN A 86 0.70 6.98 3.27
CA GLN A 86 1.56 8.16 3.42
C GLN A 86 2.19 8.23 4.81
N ARG A 87 1.39 8.08 5.88
CA ARG A 87 1.90 8.07 7.25
C ARG A 87 2.98 6.99 7.46
N THR A 88 2.73 5.77 6.99
CA THR A 88 3.67 4.67 7.20
C THR A 88 4.97 4.91 6.44
N LEU A 89 4.88 5.37 5.18
CA LEU A 89 6.02 5.74 4.36
C LEU A 89 6.86 6.85 5.02
N LEU A 90 6.22 7.93 5.48
CA LEU A 90 6.90 9.02 6.17
C LEU A 90 7.52 8.58 7.49
N GLY A 91 6.92 7.63 8.19
CA GLY A 91 7.52 7.01 9.38
C GLY A 91 8.83 6.32 9.05
N LEU A 92 8.84 5.49 8.00
CA LEU A 92 10.05 4.79 7.55
C LEU A 92 11.15 5.78 7.14
N ILE A 93 10.78 6.82 6.38
CA ILE A 93 11.71 7.88 5.95
C ILE A 93 12.27 8.65 7.17
N ALA A 94 11.42 9.00 8.13
CA ALA A 94 11.83 9.67 9.35
C ALA A 94 12.82 8.82 10.17
N ASN A 95 12.63 7.50 10.21
CA ASN A 95 13.55 6.58 10.87
C ASN A 95 14.90 6.48 10.14
N LEU A 96 14.90 6.42 8.80
CA LEU A 96 16.12 6.46 7.99
C LEU A 96 16.91 7.76 8.26
N ARG A 97 16.26 8.90 8.08
CA ARG A 97 16.91 10.22 8.24
C ARG A 97 17.28 10.54 9.69
N GLY A 98 16.53 10.02 10.66
CA GLY A 98 16.82 10.19 12.08
C GLY A 98 18.02 9.38 12.56
N SER A 99 18.16 8.14 12.07
CA SER A 99 19.28 7.25 12.42
C SER A 99 20.61 7.79 11.93
N ASP A 100 20.65 8.31 10.70
CA ASP A 100 21.87 8.85 10.09
C ASP A 100 22.39 10.11 10.80
N GLN A 101 21.50 10.86 11.46
CA GLN A 101 21.82 12.18 12.01
C GLN A 101 21.73 12.26 13.54
N ALA A 102 21.51 11.13 14.23
CA ALA A 102 21.22 11.08 15.68
C ALA A 102 20.08 12.04 16.09
N ARG A 103 19.08 12.20 15.22
CA ARG A 103 17.96 13.14 15.40
C ARG A 103 16.65 12.37 15.55
N ASN A 104 15.81 12.84 16.46
CA ASN A 104 14.45 12.32 16.59
C ASN A 104 13.49 13.17 15.75
N ILE A 105 12.98 12.61 14.66
CA ILE A 105 11.96 13.24 13.81
C ILE A 105 10.59 12.72 14.27
N SER A 106 9.75 13.63 14.76
CA SER A 106 8.40 13.30 15.21
C SER A 106 7.41 13.30 14.04
N LEU A 107 6.61 12.24 13.94
CA LEU A 107 5.54 12.12 12.94
C LEU A 107 4.17 12.27 13.62
N LEU A 108 3.43 13.32 13.26
CA LEU A 108 2.14 13.65 13.86
C LEU A 108 1.04 13.57 12.81
N LYS A 109 0.10 12.64 13.00
CA LYS A 109 -1.09 12.54 12.15
C LYS A 109 -2.24 13.32 12.75
N HIS A 110 -2.90 14.12 11.91
CA HIS A 110 -4.09 14.85 12.27
C HIS A 110 -5.30 14.41 11.44
N HIS A 111 -6.47 14.63 12.02
CA HIS A 111 -7.76 14.50 11.36
C HIS A 111 -8.46 15.87 11.39
N PRO A 112 -9.08 16.31 10.29
CA PRO A 112 -9.91 17.51 10.30
C PRO A 112 -11.12 17.37 11.25
N PRO A 113 -11.69 18.48 11.77
CA PRO A 113 -11.26 19.87 11.58
C PRO A 113 -10.06 20.23 12.48
N LEU A 114 -9.10 21.00 11.95
CA LEU A 114 -7.91 21.44 12.71
C LEU A 114 -7.31 22.73 12.12
N LYS A 115 -6.78 23.59 12.98
CA LYS A 115 -5.91 24.73 12.61
C LYS A 115 -4.47 24.42 12.98
N LEU A 116 -3.54 24.45 12.02
CA LEU A 116 -2.14 24.10 12.23
C LEU A 116 -1.21 25.29 11.92
N SER A 117 -0.26 25.58 12.79
CA SER A 117 0.80 26.57 12.52
C SER A 117 2.14 25.88 12.23
N LEU A 118 2.65 26.08 11.02
CA LEU A 118 3.91 25.52 10.56
C LEU A 118 5.03 26.53 10.73
N GLY A 119 6.06 26.14 11.47
CA GLY A 119 7.33 26.86 11.58
C GLY A 119 8.39 26.27 10.65
N PRO A 120 9.60 26.85 10.61
CA PRO A 120 10.68 26.43 9.71
C PRO A 120 11.16 24.98 9.95
N SER A 121 10.97 24.43 11.15
CA SER A 121 11.35 23.06 11.52
C SER A 121 10.24 22.03 11.28
N LYS A 122 9.14 22.42 10.61
CA LYS A 122 7.95 21.58 10.41
C LYS A 122 7.65 21.41 8.92
N MET A 123 7.32 20.19 8.52
CA MET A 123 6.81 19.91 7.17
C MET A 123 5.37 19.42 7.25
N LEU A 124 4.56 19.74 6.23
CA LEU A 124 3.18 19.29 6.10
C LEU A 124 3.02 18.45 4.85
N PHE A 125 2.50 17.24 5.02
CA PHE A 125 2.11 16.33 3.97
C PHE A 125 0.60 16.13 4.02
N THR A 126 -0.04 16.12 2.87
CA THR A 126 -1.49 15.98 2.78
C THR A 126 -1.90 14.80 1.89
N THR A 127 -3.09 14.25 2.15
CA THR A 127 -3.78 13.35 1.22
C THR A 127 -5.19 13.85 0.93
N VAL A 128 -5.54 13.94 -0.34
CA VAL A 128 -6.81 14.52 -0.83
C VAL A 128 -7.47 13.59 -1.84
N ASN A 129 -8.77 13.79 -2.12
CA ASN A 129 -9.45 13.00 -3.13
C ASN A 129 -9.07 13.52 -4.51
N SER A 130 -9.31 14.81 -4.74
CA SER A 130 -8.96 15.50 -5.99
C SER A 130 -8.09 16.73 -5.75
N SER A 131 -8.42 17.57 -4.76
CA SER A 131 -7.73 18.84 -4.57
C SER A 131 -7.66 19.30 -3.11
N ASN A 132 -6.84 20.31 -2.85
CA ASN A 132 -6.69 20.90 -1.51
C ASN A 132 -7.97 21.60 -1.00
N THR A 133 -8.97 21.84 -1.85
CA THR A 133 -10.28 22.33 -1.39
C THR A 133 -10.96 21.33 -0.48
N ASP A 134 -10.73 20.03 -0.68
CA ASP A 134 -11.31 18.95 0.13
C ASP A 134 -10.95 19.15 1.62
N LEU A 135 -9.71 19.52 1.90
CA LEU A 135 -9.25 19.79 3.27
C LEU A 135 -9.94 21.01 3.87
N LYS A 136 -10.12 22.08 3.09
CA LYS A 136 -10.81 23.29 3.55
C LYS A 136 -12.29 23.02 3.85
N GLN A 137 -12.94 22.20 3.01
CA GLN A 137 -14.33 21.77 3.21
C GLN A 137 -14.49 20.96 4.50
N GLU A 138 -13.52 20.12 4.83
CA GLU A 138 -13.47 19.38 6.10
C GLU A 138 -13.00 20.25 7.29
N GLY A 139 -12.86 21.57 7.11
CA GLY A 139 -12.48 22.51 8.18
C GLY A 139 -11.00 22.45 8.59
N PHE A 140 -10.12 21.94 7.72
CA PHE A 140 -8.68 22.04 7.92
C PHE A 140 -8.13 23.35 7.35
N SER A 141 -7.29 24.01 8.14
CA SER A 141 -6.53 25.18 7.70
C SER A 141 -5.15 25.19 8.34
N TRP A 142 -4.19 25.79 7.64
CA TRP A 142 -2.85 25.98 8.16
C TRP A 142 -2.35 27.40 7.90
N SER A 143 -1.41 27.84 8.72
CA SER A 143 -0.71 29.12 8.57
C SER A 143 0.78 28.93 8.79
N GLY A 144 1.59 29.71 8.07
CA GLY A 144 3.04 29.52 8.01
C GLY A 144 3.42 28.28 7.19
N GLY A 145 4.64 28.27 6.66
CA GLY A 145 5.19 27.17 5.88
C GLY A 145 4.44 26.85 4.58
N MET A 146 4.91 25.80 3.89
CA MET A 146 4.30 25.28 2.66
C MET A 146 3.96 23.80 2.83
N VAL A 147 2.95 23.34 2.08
CA VAL A 147 2.67 21.90 1.96
C VAL A 147 3.80 21.30 1.14
N ALA A 148 4.54 20.37 1.73
CA ALA A 148 5.68 19.73 1.07
C ALA A 148 5.23 18.80 -0.06
N TYR A 149 4.11 18.09 0.15
CA TYR A 149 3.54 17.21 -0.86
C TYR A 149 2.07 16.92 -0.59
N THR A 150 1.28 16.87 -1.67
CA THR A 150 -0.14 16.48 -1.65
C THR A 150 -0.29 15.19 -2.46
N GLN A 151 -0.62 14.09 -1.79
CA GLN A 151 -0.96 12.82 -2.44
C GLN A 151 -2.43 12.88 -2.90
N ARG A 152 -2.66 12.78 -4.22
CA ARG A 152 -4.01 12.71 -4.78
C ARG A 152 -4.47 11.26 -4.88
N TYR A 153 -5.73 11.01 -4.54
CA TYR A 153 -6.25 9.64 -4.48
C TYR A 153 -6.22 8.93 -5.84
N ALA A 154 -6.61 9.63 -6.93
CA ALA A 154 -6.62 9.06 -8.27
C ALA A 154 -5.24 8.54 -8.69
N GLU A 155 -4.20 9.37 -8.52
CA GLU A 155 -2.81 9.02 -8.82
C GLU A 155 -2.34 7.86 -7.91
N PHE A 156 -2.57 7.98 -6.60
CA PHE A 156 -2.22 6.96 -5.63
C PHE A 156 -2.83 5.59 -5.95
N THR A 157 -4.10 5.54 -6.36
CA THR A 157 -4.78 4.26 -6.65
C THR A 157 -4.24 3.56 -7.88
N SER A 158 -3.73 4.31 -8.86
CA SER A 158 -3.17 3.73 -10.08
C SER A 158 -1.87 2.98 -9.82
N CYS A 159 -1.00 3.54 -8.97
CA CYS A 159 0.26 2.92 -8.59
C CYS A 159 0.73 3.40 -7.21
N PRO A 160 0.26 2.76 -6.11
CA PRO A 160 0.64 3.14 -4.76
C PRO A 160 2.16 3.13 -4.51
N LEU A 161 2.89 2.23 -5.17
CA LEU A 161 4.35 2.14 -5.02
C LEU A 161 5.06 3.23 -5.83
N CYS A 162 4.48 3.74 -6.92
CA CYS A 162 5.06 4.83 -7.70
C CYS A 162 5.14 6.12 -6.88
N GLU A 163 4.24 6.32 -5.92
CA GLU A 163 4.31 7.45 -4.98
C GLU A 163 5.68 7.60 -4.31
N ILE A 164 6.38 6.49 -4.04
CA ILE A 164 7.64 6.51 -3.30
C ILE A 164 8.72 7.34 -4.01
N SER A 165 8.72 7.42 -5.35
CA SER A 165 9.67 8.28 -6.08
C SER A 165 9.41 9.77 -5.87
N ARG A 166 8.16 10.19 -5.59
CA ARG A 166 7.86 11.58 -5.23
C ARG A 166 8.55 11.96 -3.90
N TYR A 167 8.59 11.03 -2.94
CA TYR A 167 9.27 11.23 -1.66
C TYR A 167 10.79 11.15 -1.79
N GLN A 168 11.32 10.42 -2.78
CA GLN A 168 12.76 10.38 -3.05
C GLN A 168 13.32 11.79 -3.26
N VAL A 169 12.68 12.59 -4.11
CA VAL A 169 13.12 13.95 -4.42
C VAL A 169 13.05 14.84 -3.17
N ILE A 170 11.93 14.79 -2.45
CA ILE A 170 11.69 15.62 -1.26
C ILE A 170 12.72 15.33 -0.17
N PHE A 171 13.01 14.05 0.11
CA PHE A 171 13.88 13.63 1.21
C PHE A 171 15.32 13.34 0.80
N ASN A 172 15.66 13.62 -0.47
CA ASN A 172 16.94 13.29 -1.09
C ASN A 172 17.34 11.83 -0.80
N LEU A 173 16.44 10.89 -1.10
CA LEU A 173 16.68 9.46 -0.87
C LEU A 173 17.62 8.91 -1.95
N THR A 174 18.58 8.08 -1.55
CA THR A 174 19.38 7.30 -2.49
C THR A 174 18.49 6.28 -3.21
N ARG A 175 18.94 5.80 -4.37
CA ARG A 175 18.22 4.73 -5.11
C ARG A 175 18.05 3.46 -4.28
N ASP A 176 19.04 3.13 -3.45
CA ASP A 176 18.97 1.97 -2.56
C ASP A 176 17.92 2.16 -1.45
N GLU A 177 17.89 3.34 -0.80
CA GLU A 177 16.85 3.67 0.20
C GLU A 177 15.44 3.63 -0.42
N GLU A 178 15.26 4.22 -1.60
CA GLU A 178 13.98 4.17 -2.32
C GLU A 178 13.57 2.72 -2.63
N PHE A 179 14.51 1.91 -3.11
CA PHE A 179 14.27 0.49 -3.38
C PHE A 179 13.86 -0.26 -2.10
N GLN A 180 14.56 -0.04 -0.99
CA GLN A 180 14.21 -0.64 0.31
C GLN A 180 12.81 -0.24 0.78
N LEU A 181 12.43 1.03 0.63
CA LEU A 181 11.08 1.51 0.93
C LEU A 181 10.03 0.82 0.06
N ARG A 182 10.28 0.67 -1.25
CA ARG A 182 9.39 -0.05 -2.17
C ARG A 182 9.20 -1.51 -1.74
N GLN A 183 10.29 -2.22 -1.40
CA GLN A 183 10.21 -3.60 -0.93
C GLN A 183 9.37 -3.72 0.34
N TYR A 184 9.60 -2.85 1.32
CA TYR A 184 8.83 -2.84 2.57
C TYR A 184 7.35 -2.55 2.30
N MET A 185 7.05 -1.44 1.61
CA MET A 185 5.68 -0.98 1.37
C MET A 185 4.89 -1.94 0.50
N ARG A 186 5.53 -2.68 -0.42
CA ARG A 186 4.90 -3.74 -1.21
C ARG A 186 4.25 -4.79 -0.32
N TYR A 187 5.01 -5.43 0.55
CA TYR A 187 4.46 -6.50 1.40
C TYR A 187 3.57 -5.95 2.52
N TRP A 188 3.93 -4.80 3.10
CA TRP A 188 3.11 -4.15 4.12
C TRP A 188 1.73 -3.77 3.62
N SER A 189 1.61 -3.24 2.39
CA SER A 189 0.32 -2.83 1.82
C SER A 189 -0.61 -4.02 1.61
N ILE A 190 -0.08 -5.15 1.12
CA ILE A 190 -0.81 -6.42 1.02
C ILE A 190 -1.31 -6.85 2.39
N LEU A 191 -0.42 -6.97 3.38
CA LEU A 191 -0.79 -7.44 4.72
C LEU A 191 -1.80 -6.51 5.37
N ARG A 192 -1.69 -5.20 5.20
CA ARG A 192 -2.68 -4.25 5.73
C ARG A 192 -4.08 -4.46 5.13
N GLN A 193 -4.18 -4.77 3.85
CA GLN A 193 -5.46 -4.97 3.17
C GLN A 193 -6.06 -6.36 3.41
N CYS A 194 -5.19 -7.36 3.64
CA CYS A 194 -5.56 -8.76 3.77
C CYS A 194 -5.62 -9.26 5.22
N CYS A 195 -5.06 -8.50 6.16
CA CYS A 195 -4.90 -8.88 7.54
C CYS A 195 -5.30 -7.73 8.48
N GLY A 196 -5.66 -8.07 9.71
CA GLY A 196 -5.97 -7.11 10.77
C GLY A 196 -7.36 -6.49 10.68
N SER A 197 -7.59 -5.48 11.51
CA SER A 197 -8.89 -4.78 11.56
C SER A 197 -9.24 -4.08 10.25
N GLN A 198 -8.25 -3.62 9.49
CA GLN A 198 -8.43 -2.89 8.23
C GLN A 198 -8.62 -3.79 7.00
N MET A 199 -8.74 -5.10 7.19
CA MET A 199 -9.02 -6.07 6.15
C MET A 199 -10.24 -5.67 5.29
N SER A 200 -10.22 -6.02 4.00
CA SER A 200 -11.34 -5.73 3.10
C SER A 200 -12.66 -6.40 3.57
N LYS A 201 -13.81 -5.78 3.24
CA LYS A 201 -15.12 -6.35 3.57
C LYS A 201 -15.34 -7.72 2.92
N PHE A 202 -14.82 -7.92 1.72
CA PHE A 202 -14.99 -9.16 1.00
C PHE A 202 -14.07 -10.28 1.50
N MET A 203 -12.81 -9.98 1.87
CA MET A 203 -11.94 -10.98 2.50
C MET A 203 -12.56 -11.48 3.81
N ARG A 204 -13.16 -10.58 4.62
CA ARG A 204 -13.94 -11.00 5.79
C ARG A 204 -15.11 -11.92 5.43
N ALA A 205 -15.84 -11.61 4.35
CA ALA A 205 -16.94 -12.43 3.86
C ALA A 205 -16.51 -13.84 3.43
N GLN A 206 -15.37 -13.96 2.75
CA GLN A 206 -14.75 -15.24 2.42
C GLN A 206 -14.38 -16.02 3.69
N ILE A 207 -13.71 -15.37 4.65
CA ILE A 207 -13.28 -16.02 5.90
C ILE A 207 -14.46 -16.54 6.73
N VAL A 208 -15.59 -15.81 6.78
CA VAL A 208 -16.78 -16.27 7.51
C VAL A 208 -17.66 -17.24 6.72
N GLY A 209 -17.36 -17.50 5.45
CA GLY A 209 -18.09 -18.44 4.60
C GLY A 209 -19.39 -17.89 4.02
N CYS A 210 -19.46 -16.59 3.69
CA CYS A 210 -20.61 -16.09 2.93
C CYS A 210 -20.63 -16.70 1.52
N SER A 211 -21.71 -17.38 1.12
CA SER A 211 -21.80 -18.11 -0.16
C SER A 211 -21.43 -17.25 -1.37
N PHE A 212 -22.03 -16.06 -1.51
CA PHE A 212 -21.76 -15.14 -2.64
C PHE A 212 -20.28 -14.70 -2.75
N ALA A 213 -19.52 -14.77 -1.64
CA ALA A 213 -18.11 -14.37 -1.62
C ALA A 213 -17.18 -15.53 -2.00
N LEU A 214 -17.64 -16.78 -1.88
CA LEU A 214 -16.90 -17.98 -2.28
C LEU A 214 -16.97 -18.18 -3.80
N ASP A 215 -18.13 -17.88 -4.40
CA ASP A 215 -18.36 -18.03 -5.84
C ASP A 215 -17.90 -16.81 -6.66
N PHE A 216 -17.38 -15.78 -6.00
CA PHE A 216 -16.96 -14.55 -6.67
C PHE A 216 -15.68 -14.82 -7.47
N ASN A 217 -15.83 -15.03 -8.79
CA ASN A 217 -14.68 -15.14 -9.69
C ASN A 217 -14.00 -13.77 -9.81
N VAL A 218 -12.77 -13.71 -9.29
CA VAL A 218 -11.94 -12.51 -9.23
C VAL A 218 -10.99 -12.38 -10.41
N GLU A 219 -10.95 -13.37 -11.29
CA GLU A 219 -10.04 -13.37 -12.43
C GLU A 219 -10.32 -12.16 -13.34
N GLY A 220 -9.31 -11.32 -13.55
CA GLY A 220 -9.39 -10.10 -14.37
C GLY A 220 -9.79 -8.82 -13.63
N ARG A 221 -10.05 -8.85 -12.32
CA ARG A 221 -10.43 -7.65 -11.53
C ARG A 221 -9.25 -7.07 -10.75
N ILE A 222 -8.53 -6.12 -11.37
CA ILE A 222 -7.34 -5.46 -10.81
C ILE A 222 -7.67 -4.65 -9.53
N ASP A 223 -8.91 -4.17 -9.42
CA ASP A 223 -9.44 -3.41 -8.28
C ASP A 223 -9.69 -4.27 -7.03
N TYR A 224 -9.73 -5.60 -7.19
CA TYR A 224 -9.93 -6.52 -6.10
C TYR A 224 -8.59 -7.09 -5.63
N HIS A 225 -8.06 -6.55 -4.53
CA HIS A 225 -6.86 -7.09 -3.90
C HIS A 225 -7.10 -8.55 -3.50
N MET A 226 -6.53 -9.47 -4.28
CA MET A 226 -6.76 -10.92 -4.19
C MET A 226 -6.05 -11.54 -2.98
N CYS A 227 -6.46 -11.16 -1.77
CA CYS A 227 -5.94 -11.75 -0.54
C CYS A 227 -6.04 -13.28 -0.52
N GLY A 228 -7.08 -13.84 -1.17
CA GLY A 228 -7.28 -15.28 -1.32
C GLY A 228 -6.34 -15.96 -2.32
N ALA A 229 -5.76 -15.24 -3.28
CA ALA A 229 -4.79 -15.78 -4.23
C ALA A 229 -3.35 -15.75 -3.70
N MET A 230 -3.12 -15.03 -2.60
CA MET A 230 -1.79 -14.82 -2.05
C MET A 230 -1.49 -15.82 -0.92
N ASN A 231 -0.28 -16.38 -0.93
CA ASN A 231 0.26 -17.07 0.25
C ASN A 231 0.67 -16.02 1.30
N LEU A 232 -0.27 -15.63 2.16
CA LEU A 232 -0.05 -14.56 3.14
C LEU A 232 1.09 -14.87 4.13
N SER A 233 1.35 -16.14 4.44
CA SER A 233 2.51 -16.52 5.26
C SER A 233 3.83 -16.23 4.55
N ALA A 234 3.92 -16.48 3.25
CA ALA A 234 5.10 -16.12 2.45
C ALA A 234 5.25 -14.59 2.32
N VAL A 235 4.14 -13.84 2.29
CA VAL A 235 4.16 -12.36 2.31
C VAL A 235 4.68 -11.84 3.65
N GLU A 236 4.22 -12.39 4.78
CA GLU A 236 4.75 -12.08 6.11
C GLU A 236 6.26 -12.35 6.15
N ASP A 237 6.70 -13.53 5.69
CA ASP A 237 8.12 -13.90 5.64
C ASP A 237 8.93 -12.92 4.79
N SER A 238 8.40 -12.52 3.64
CA SER A 238 9.07 -11.57 2.76
C SER A 238 9.16 -10.17 3.38
N LEU A 239 8.11 -9.70 4.08
CA LEU A 239 8.19 -8.44 4.82
C LEU A 239 9.24 -8.51 5.93
N THR A 240 9.25 -9.59 6.72
CA THR A 240 10.21 -9.72 7.84
C THR A 240 11.68 -9.79 7.39
N ARG A 241 11.93 -10.19 6.15
CA ARG A 241 13.28 -10.22 5.55
C ARG A 241 13.72 -8.88 4.95
N THR A 242 12.84 -7.88 4.88
CA THR A 242 13.24 -6.55 4.40
C THR A 242 14.17 -5.86 5.40
N VAL A 243 15.15 -5.09 4.89
CA VAL A 243 16.12 -4.35 5.73
C VAL A 243 15.40 -3.45 6.74
N LEU A 244 14.37 -2.75 6.28
CA LEU A 244 13.62 -1.79 7.08
C LEU A 244 12.78 -2.45 8.18
N TYR A 245 12.39 -3.73 8.06
CA TYR A 245 11.60 -4.40 9.08
C TYR A 245 12.32 -4.47 10.43
N SER A 246 13.63 -4.75 10.42
CA SER A 246 14.42 -4.83 11.65
C SER A 246 14.74 -3.45 12.26
N ARG A 247 14.77 -2.40 11.43
CA ARG A 247 15.17 -1.05 11.82
C ARG A 247 13.98 -0.19 12.26
N PHE A 248 12.79 -0.46 11.72
CA PHE A 248 11.61 0.32 11.99
C PHE A 248 10.92 -0.18 13.27
N PRO A 249 10.86 0.61 14.35
CA PRO A 249 10.29 0.13 15.60
C PRO A 249 8.80 -0.08 15.43
N LYS A 250 8.28 -1.21 15.94
CA LYS A 250 6.84 -1.54 15.88
C LYS A 250 5.95 -0.44 16.48
N SER A 251 6.47 0.33 17.44
CA SER A 251 5.79 1.49 18.02
C SER A 251 5.47 2.60 17.02
N HIS A 252 6.20 2.72 15.90
CA HIS A 252 5.89 3.72 14.87
C HIS A 252 4.74 3.30 13.94
N LEU A 253 4.33 2.02 13.96
CA LEU A 253 3.13 1.57 13.25
C LEU A 253 1.85 1.97 13.99
N THR A 254 1.91 2.21 15.31
CA THR A 254 0.73 2.54 16.14
C THR A 254 1.08 3.50 17.29
N ASP A 255 0.35 4.61 17.42
CA ASP A 255 0.53 5.56 18.55
C ASP A 255 0.10 4.98 19.92
N ASN A 256 -0.56 3.83 19.92
CA ASN A 256 -1.26 3.26 21.06
C ASN A 256 -1.05 1.74 21.10
N ALA A 257 -0.57 1.22 22.25
CA ALA A 257 -0.36 -0.21 22.47
C ALA A 257 -1.64 -1.07 22.30
N ALA A 258 -2.82 -0.51 22.58
CA ALA A 258 -4.10 -1.16 22.32
C ALA A 258 -4.41 -1.24 20.81
N GLU A 259 -4.04 -0.21 20.02
CA GLU A 259 -4.16 -0.28 18.55
C GLU A 259 -3.16 -1.24 17.92
N ALA A 260 -1.98 -1.40 18.52
CA ALA A 260 -0.98 -2.39 18.09
C ALA A 260 -1.59 -3.80 18.03
N ARG A 261 -2.52 -4.12 18.94
CA ARG A 261 -3.21 -5.41 18.97
C ARG A 261 -4.20 -5.61 17.82
N LEU A 262 -4.62 -4.51 17.17
CA LEU A 262 -5.64 -4.51 16.11
C LEU A 262 -5.05 -4.50 14.70
N LYS A 263 -3.77 -4.13 14.58
CA LYS A 263 -3.07 -4.02 13.31
C LYS A 263 -2.08 -5.17 13.16
N TRP A 264 -1.73 -5.48 11.92
CA TRP A 264 -0.60 -6.37 11.66
C TRP A 264 0.69 -5.66 12.10
N ALA A 265 1.45 -6.28 13.00
CA ALA A 265 2.72 -5.77 13.53
C ALA A 265 3.86 -6.81 13.46
N GLN A 266 3.52 -8.09 13.40
CA GLN A 266 4.49 -9.18 13.35
C GLN A 266 3.95 -10.42 12.62
N LYS A 267 4.89 -11.27 12.22
CA LYS A 267 4.59 -12.57 11.62
C LYS A 267 3.59 -13.36 12.49
N GLY A 268 2.58 -13.93 11.86
CA GLY A 268 1.51 -14.69 12.51
C GLY A 268 0.29 -13.84 12.89
N ASP A 269 0.40 -12.51 12.90
CA ASP A 269 -0.76 -11.63 13.16
C ASP A 269 -1.84 -11.78 12.09
N CYS A 270 -1.47 -12.13 10.85
CA CYS A 270 -2.46 -12.36 9.81
C CYS A 270 -3.36 -13.56 10.13
N LYS A 271 -2.76 -14.70 10.48
CA LYS A 271 -3.49 -15.89 10.92
C LYS A 271 -4.37 -15.58 12.12
N LYS A 272 -3.82 -14.90 13.14
CA LYS A 272 -4.57 -14.48 14.34
C LYS A 272 -5.78 -13.61 13.97
N SER A 273 -5.60 -12.65 13.06
CA SER A 273 -6.71 -11.81 12.59
C SER A 273 -7.77 -12.62 11.86
N HIS A 274 -7.39 -13.60 11.05
CA HIS A 274 -8.35 -14.47 10.37
C HIS A 274 -9.12 -15.33 11.36
N ASP A 275 -8.43 -15.89 12.36
CA ASP A 275 -9.05 -16.68 13.44
C ASP A 275 -10.06 -15.84 14.24
N ASN A 276 -9.74 -14.57 14.52
CA ASN A 276 -10.69 -13.64 15.14
C ASN A 276 -11.95 -13.43 14.28
N VAL A 277 -11.80 -13.24 12.96
CA VAL A 277 -12.94 -13.09 12.04
C VAL A 277 -13.77 -14.38 11.98
N ARG A 278 -13.13 -15.55 11.93
CA ARG A 278 -13.81 -16.86 12.02
C ARG A 278 -14.59 -17.00 13.34
N ALA A 279 -14.08 -16.45 14.43
CA ALA A 279 -14.75 -16.41 15.73
C ALA A 279 -15.89 -15.36 15.80
N GLY A 280 -16.17 -14.62 14.72
CA GLY A 280 -17.22 -13.59 14.69
C GLY A 280 -16.78 -12.25 15.31
N LEU A 281 -15.46 -11.99 15.39
CA LEU A 281 -14.91 -10.71 15.81
C LEU A 281 -14.54 -9.88 14.58
N GLY A 282 -15.11 -8.68 14.49
CA GLY A 282 -15.01 -7.78 13.36
C GLY A 282 -14.01 -6.65 13.59
N PHE A 283 -14.34 -5.48 13.04
CA PHE A 283 -13.55 -4.27 13.24
C PHE A 283 -13.39 -3.96 14.72
N ASN A 284 -12.18 -3.59 15.15
CA ASN A 284 -11.85 -3.31 16.55
C ASN A 284 -12.21 -4.44 17.53
N LEU A 285 -12.19 -5.70 17.07
CA LEU A 285 -12.54 -6.89 17.86
C LEU A 285 -13.97 -6.88 18.43
N GLN A 286 -14.86 -6.08 17.84
CA GLN A 286 -16.27 -6.09 18.20
C GLN A 286 -16.95 -7.34 17.63
N LYS A 287 -17.78 -8.01 18.42
CA LYS A 287 -18.59 -9.12 17.93
C LYS A 287 -19.53 -8.62 16.82
N PHE A 288 -19.71 -9.42 15.78
CA PHE A 288 -20.71 -9.17 14.75
C PHE A 288 -21.50 -10.44 14.43
N ASP A 289 -22.75 -10.25 14.06
CA ASP A 289 -23.59 -11.33 13.56
C ASP A 289 -23.19 -11.67 12.12
N LYS A 290 -22.71 -12.89 11.91
CA LYS A 290 -22.19 -13.35 10.61
C LYS A 290 -23.28 -13.33 9.53
N HIS A 291 -24.49 -13.74 9.88
CA HIS A 291 -25.61 -13.83 8.94
C HIS A 291 -26.05 -12.43 8.49
N ALA A 292 -26.24 -11.50 9.42
CA ALA A 292 -26.54 -10.10 9.15
C ALA A 292 -25.44 -9.44 8.33
N PHE A 293 -24.18 -9.75 8.62
CA PHE A 293 -23.05 -9.27 7.83
C PHE A 293 -23.09 -9.77 6.38
N CYS A 294 -23.26 -11.09 6.16
CA CYS A 294 -23.38 -11.65 4.82
C CYS A 294 -24.57 -11.04 4.05
N ASN A 295 -25.75 -10.97 4.67
CA ASN A 295 -26.96 -10.43 4.04
C ASN A 295 -26.85 -8.94 3.70
N LYS A 296 -26.18 -8.15 4.56
CA LYS A 296 -25.92 -6.74 4.27
C LYS A 296 -24.99 -6.59 3.08
N LEU A 297 -23.92 -7.39 3.01
CA LEU A 297 -22.95 -7.28 1.93
C LEU A 297 -23.51 -7.79 0.59
N GLN A 298 -24.27 -8.88 0.60
CA GLN A 298 -24.94 -9.42 -0.60
C GLN A 298 -25.90 -8.39 -1.24
N ARG A 299 -26.69 -7.69 -0.42
CA ARG A 299 -27.58 -6.62 -0.92
C ARG A 299 -26.81 -5.49 -1.59
N ASN A 300 -25.70 -5.06 -1.00
CA ASN A 300 -24.87 -4.00 -1.59
C ASN A 300 -24.26 -4.43 -2.92
N VAL A 301 -23.80 -5.68 -3.02
CA VAL A 301 -23.28 -6.25 -4.27
C VAL A 301 -24.35 -6.23 -5.37
N GLN A 302 -25.58 -6.62 -5.06
CA GLN A 302 -26.68 -6.60 -6.04
C GLN A 302 -26.99 -5.19 -6.57
N VAL A 303 -26.89 -4.16 -5.72
CA VAL A 303 -27.09 -2.76 -6.13
C VAL A 303 -25.95 -2.29 -7.05
N ASP A 304 -24.71 -2.60 -6.70
CA ASP A 304 -23.53 -2.15 -7.46
C ASP A 304 -23.47 -2.78 -8.87
N PHE A 305 -23.95 -4.02 -9.03
CA PHE A 305 -23.93 -4.74 -10.33
C PHE A 305 -25.23 -4.63 -11.14
N GLY A 306 -26.36 -4.26 -10.52
CA GLY A 306 -27.65 -4.10 -11.21
C GLY A 306 -27.73 -2.92 -12.19
N HIS A 307 -26.72 -2.04 -12.21
CA HIS A 307 -26.64 -0.87 -13.10
C HIS A 307 -25.71 -1.06 -14.31
N LEU A 308 -25.15 -2.26 -14.51
CA LEU A 308 -24.26 -2.58 -15.62
C LEU A 308 -24.93 -3.46 -16.70
N HIS A 309 -26.26 -3.57 -16.68
CA HIS A 309 -27.05 -4.27 -17.68
C HIS A 309 -27.97 -3.33 -18.44
#